data_AF-A0A0P9DRU1-F1
#
_entry.id   AF-A0A0P9DRU1-F1
#
_cell.length_a   1.000
_cell.length_b   1.000
_cell.length_c   1.000
_cell.angle_alpha   90.00
_cell.angle_beta   90.00
_cell.angle_gamma   90.00
#
_symmetry.space_group_name_H-M   'P 1'
#
loop_
_entity.id
_entity.type
_entity.pdbx_description
1 polymer ?
#
loop_
_entity_poly.entity_id
_entity_poly.type
_entity_poly.pdbx_seq_one_letter_code
_entity_poly.pdbx_strand_id
1 'polypeptide(L)'
;MKGKDVNDKLSTISRVVVHPKFPTIGLGVKLVRKTLAKARTPYVETVAVMARYNPFFERAGLTKIAEKKPNKDLVQLHLMFLTCSTERFNEVLGRIFSFG
;
A
#
# COMPACT_ATOMS: atom_id res chain seq x y z
N MET A 1 7.00 6.89 25.85
CA MET A 1 6.42 7.27 24.55
C MET A 1 4.91 7.09 24.65
N LYS A 2 4.14 8.18 24.65
CA LYS A 2 2.66 8.09 24.73
C LYS A 2 2.16 7.59 23.38
N GLY A 3 1.20 6.66 23.37
CA GLY A 3 0.69 6.05 22.13
C GLY A 3 0.10 7.02 21.09
N LYS A 4 -0.12 8.30 21.44
CA LYS A 4 -0.61 9.33 20.52
C LYS A 4 0.43 9.75 19.47
N ASP A 5 1.72 9.80 19.83
CA ASP A 5 2.78 10.30 18.94
C ASP A 5 3.03 9.42 17.71
N VAL A 6 2.66 8.14 17.79
CA VAL A 6 2.83 7.16 16.70
C VAL A 6 1.73 7.33 15.65
N ASN A 7 0.50 7.60 16.07
CA ASN A 7 -0.64 7.73 15.17
C ASN A 7 -0.56 9.01 14.31
N ASP A 8 0.14 10.03 14.80
CA ASP A 8 0.42 11.25 14.04
C ASP A 8 1.48 11.03 12.95
N LYS A 9 2.30 9.97 13.06
CA LYS A 9 3.41 9.68 12.16
C LYS A 9 3.13 8.52 11.21
N LEU A 10 2.16 7.67 11.52
CA LEU A 10 1.91 6.42 10.82
C LEU A 10 0.43 6.21 10.54
N SER A 11 0.09 6.01 9.27
CA SER A 11 -1.25 5.60 8.84
C SER A 11 -1.22 4.17 8.31
N THR A 12 -2.25 3.38 8.63
CA THR A 12 -2.34 2.00 8.16
C THR A 12 -3.54 1.82 7.24
N ILE A 13 -3.32 1.28 6.03
CA ILE A 13 -4.39 0.85 5.13
C ILE A 13 -4.79 -0.57 5.50
N SER A 14 -5.92 -0.72 6.20
CA SER A 14 -6.41 -2.04 6.65
C SER A 14 -7.04 -2.86 5.53
N ARG A 15 -7.75 -2.21 4.59
CA ARG A 15 -8.44 -2.90 3.47
C ARG A 15 -8.70 -1.97 2.30
N VAL A 16 -8.62 -2.52 1.09
CA VAL A 16 -9.06 -1.88 -0.14
C VAL A 16 -10.18 -2.73 -0.71
N VAL A 17 -11.38 -2.17 -0.82
CA VAL A 17 -12.56 -2.88 -1.35
C VAL A 17 -12.93 -2.24 -2.68
N VAL A 18 -12.98 -3.08 -3.71
CA VAL A 18 -13.38 -2.68 -5.07
C VAL A 18 -14.55 -3.55 -5.49
N HIS A 19 -15.58 -2.93 -6.07
CA HIS A 19 -16.70 -3.66 -6.61
C HIS A 19 -16.25 -4.57 -7.77
N PRO A 20 -16.63 -5.86 -7.81
CA PRO A 20 -16.09 -6.85 -8.75
C PRO A 20 -16.36 -6.56 -10.23
N LYS A 21 -17.37 -5.70 -10.51
CA LYS A 21 -17.66 -5.17 -11.85
C LYS A 21 -16.48 -4.43 -12.49
N PHE A 22 -15.53 -3.93 -11.69
CA PHE A 22 -14.35 -3.22 -12.19
C PHE A 22 -13.09 -3.99 -11.78
N PRO A 23 -12.17 -4.27 -12.72
CA PRO A 23 -10.94 -4.98 -12.39
C PRO A 23 -10.10 -4.18 -11.38
N THR A 24 -9.73 -4.86 -10.30
CA THR A 24 -9.11 -4.28 -9.09
C THR A 24 -7.76 -3.61 -9.38
N ILE A 25 -7.05 -4.02 -10.43
CA ILE A 25 -5.70 -3.53 -10.73
C ILE A 25 -5.68 -2.02 -11.02
N GLY A 26 -6.48 -1.55 -11.98
CA GLY A 26 -6.45 -0.14 -12.37
C GLY A 26 -7.11 0.79 -11.34
N LEU A 27 -8.26 0.38 -10.82
CA LEU A 27 -9.00 1.18 -9.85
C LEU A 27 -8.32 1.17 -8.47
N GLY A 28 -7.75 0.02 -8.06
CA GLY A 28 -7.01 -0.13 -6.82
C GLY A 28 -5.75 0.73 -6.77
N VAL A 29 -4.94 0.74 -7.85
CA VAL A 29 -3.78 1.64 -7.95
C VAL A 29 -4.22 3.10 -7.82
N LYS A 30 -5.28 3.51 -8.53
CA LYS A 30 -5.76 4.90 -8.50
C LYS A 30 -6.28 5.30 -7.11
N LEU A 31 -7.00 4.42 -6.43
CA LEU A 31 -7.45 4.63 -5.05
C LEU A 31 -6.28 4.80 -4.11
N VAL A 32 -5.34 3.85 -4.10
CA VAL A 32 -4.19 3.89 -3.20
C VAL A 32 -3.35 5.14 -3.44
N ARG A 33 -3.05 5.50 -4.71
CA ARG A 33 -2.31 6.72 -5.04
C ARG A 33 -3.01 8.00 -4.56
N LYS A 34 -4.33 8.10 -4.75
CA LYS A 34 -5.11 9.26 -4.27
C LYS A 34 -5.16 9.32 -2.75
N THR A 35 -5.23 8.18 -2.08
CA THR A 35 -5.20 8.11 -0.61
C THR A 35 -3.83 8.49 -0.08
N LEU A 36 -2.74 8.00 -0.66
CA LEU A 36 -1.37 8.37 -0.29
C LEU A 36 -1.13 9.87 -0.43
N ALA A 37 -1.60 10.50 -1.52
CA ALA A 37 -1.51 11.95 -1.70
C ALA A 37 -2.28 12.77 -0.65
N LYS A 38 -3.30 12.17 -0.01
CA LYS A 38 -4.09 12.80 1.05
C LYS A 38 -3.63 12.42 2.46
N ALA A 39 -2.75 11.42 2.57
CA ALA A 39 -2.22 10.99 3.85
C ALA A 39 -1.34 12.12 4.41
N ARG A 40 -1.69 12.60 5.60
CA ARG A 40 -0.91 13.64 6.31
C ARG A 40 0.26 13.06 7.09
N THR A 41 0.44 11.73 7.04
CA THR A 41 1.47 11.03 7.79
C THR A 41 2.71 10.77 6.93
N PRO A 42 3.92 10.86 7.52
CA PRO A 42 5.19 10.56 6.83
C PRO A 42 5.30 9.09 6.39
N TYR A 43 4.61 8.19 7.09
CA TYR A 43 4.64 6.75 6.78
C TYR A 43 3.24 6.20 6.58
N VAL A 44 3.08 5.36 5.56
CA VAL A 44 1.87 4.59 5.32
C VAL A 44 2.23 3.12 5.19
N GLU A 45 1.55 2.27 5.96
CA GLU A 45 1.76 0.82 5.98
C GLU A 45 0.51 0.07 5.54
N THR A 46 0.70 -1.11 4.95
CA THR A 46 -0.40 -2.03 4.67
C THR A 46 0.08 -3.48 4.81
N VAL A 47 -0.84 -4.33 5.24
CA VAL A 47 -0.62 -5.78 5.31
C VAL A 47 -1.55 -6.42 4.31
N ALA A 48 -0.98 -7.07 3.31
CA ALA A 48 -1.72 -7.63 2.20
C ALA A 48 -1.44 -9.13 2.07
N VAL A 49 -2.50 -9.92 2.14
CA VAL A 49 -2.43 -11.39 2.05
C VAL A 49 -2.34 -11.89 0.60
N MET A 50 -2.85 -11.07 -0.34
CA MET A 50 -2.98 -11.40 -1.75
C MET A 50 -2.02 -10.63 -2.65
N ALA A 51 -1.07 -9.89 -2.08
CA ALA A 51 -0.22 -9.00 -2.88
C ALA A 51 0.63 -9.74 -3.92
N ARG A 52 0.93 -11.03 -3.70
CA ARG A 52 1.60 -11.89 -4.70
C ARG A 52 0.76 -12.14 -5.95
N TYR A 53 -0.56 -12.26 -5.79
CA TYR A 53 -1.48 -12.53 -6.90
C TYR A 53 -1.89 -11.24 -7.62
N ASN A 54 -1.91 -10.11 -6.91
CA ASN A 54 -2.23 -8.81 -7.48
C ASN A 54 -1.29 -7.71 -6.91
N PRO A 55 -0.18 -7.39 -7.60
CA PRO A 55 0.83 -6.43 -7.13
C PRO A 55 0.42 -4.97 -7.32
N PHE A 56 -0.85 -4.62 -7.05
CA PHE A 56 -1.35 -3.27 -7.25
C PHE A 56 -0.79 -2.27 -6.22
N PHE A 57 -0.38 -2.74 -5.04
CA PHE A 57 0.27 -1.89 -4.04
C PHE A 57 1.65 -1.42 -4.51
N GLU A 58 2.44 -2.30 -5.11
CA GLU A 58 3.75 -1.95 -5.68
C GLU A 58 3.61 -0.95 -6.83
N ARG A 59 2.63 -1.17 -7.71
CA ARG A 59 2.27 -0.22 -8.78
C ARG A 59 1.74 1.12 -8.26
N ALA A 60 1.24 1.18 -7.03
CA ALA A 60 0.81 2.41 -6.38
C ALA A 60 1.96 3.17 -5.70
N GLY A 61 3.16 2.59 -5.65
CA GLY A 61 4.34 3.19 -5.04
C GLY A 61 4.64 2.69 -3.62
N LEU A 62 4.01 1.60 -3.17
CA LEU A 62 4.40 0.95 -1.92
C LEU A 62 5.58 -0.01 -2.15
N THR A 63 6.48 -0.07 -1.19
CA THR A 63 7.62 -0.98 -1.21
C THR A 63 7.32 -2.19 -0.34
N LYS A 64 7.54 -3.38 -0.88
CA LYS A 64 7.50 -4.63 -0.11
C LYS A 64 8.66 -4.66 0.89
N ILE A 65 8.36 -4.81 2.18
CA ILE A 65 9.36 -4.93 3.25
C ILE A 65 9.55 -6.38 3.67
N ALA A 66 8.46 -7.10 3.95
CA ALA A 66 8.54 -8.44 4.48
C ALA A 66 7.44 -9.32 3.89
N GLU A 67 7.74 -10.61 3.75
CA GLU A 67 6.78 -11.64 3.35
C GLU A 67 6.84 -12.77 4.36
N LYS A 68 5.70 -13.05 4.99
CA LYS A 68 5.49 -14.21 5.84
C LYS A 68 4.82 -15.29 5.00
N LYS A 69 5.56 -16.36 4.74
CA LYS A 69 5.01 -17.56 4.11
C LYS A 69 4.04 -18.24 5.10
N PRO A 70 2.84 -18.65 4.65
CA PRO A 70 1.91 -19.38 5.49
C PRO A 70 2.46 -20.78 5.80
N ASN A 71 2.08 -21.32 6.95
CA ASN A 71 2.32 -22.71 7.29
C ASN A 71 1.45 -23.61 6.39
N LYS A 72 1.90 -24.85 6.10
CA LYS A 72 1.34 -25.74 5.07
C LYS A 72 -0.16 -26.03 5.23
N ASP A 73 -0.71 -25.88 6.43
CA ASP A 73 -2.11 -26.20 6.76
C ASP A 73 -3.10 -25.04 6.55
N LEU A 74 -2.60 -23.82 6.32
CA LEU A 74 -3.42 -22.67 6.02
C LEU A 74 -3.46 -22.46 4.50
N VAL A 75 -4.64 -22.15 3.94
CA VAL A 75 -4.81 -21.67 2.57
C VAL A 75 -3.63 -20.73 2.24
N GLN A 76 -2.96 -20.89 1.09
CA GLN A 76 -1.67 -20.25 0.74
C GLN A 76 -1.70 -18.70 0.72
N LEU A 77 -1.93 -18.12 1.89
CA LEU A 77 -2.11 -16.72 2.21
C LEU A 77 -0.73 -16.18 2.61
N HIS A 78 -0.05 -15.56 1.65
CA HIS A 78 1.25 -14.95 1.90
C HIS A 78 1.03 -13.57 2.50
N LEU A 79 1.33 -13.42 3.79
CA LEU A 79 1.22 -12.12 4.45
C LEU A 79 2.38 -11.24 3.98
N MET A 80 2.09 -10.19 3.24
CA MET A 80 3.09 -9.25 2.77
C MET A 80 2.92 -7.92 3.48
N PHE A 81 3.98 -7.46 4.15
CA PHE A 81 4.07 -6.15 4.74
C PHE A 81 4.65 -5.19 3.71
N LEU A 82 3.91 -4.13 3.40
CA LEU A 82 4.35 -3.08 2.50
C LEU A 82 4.28 -1.73 3.21
N THR A 83 5.26 -0.87 2.92
CA THR A 83 5.30 0.48 3.45
C THR A 83 5.65 1.48 2.37
N CYS A 84 5.25 2.73 2.56
CA CYS A 84 5.59 3.85 1.71
C CYS A 84 5.96 5.04 2.61
N SER A 85 7.14 5.62 2.39
CA SER A 85 7.45 6.96 2.91
C SER A 85 6.84 7.99 1.96
N THR A 86 6.03 8.92 2.46
CA THR A 86 5.38 9.97 1.66
C THR A 86 6.40 10.89 0.97
N GLU A 87 7.63 11.00 1.49
CA GLU A 87 8.73 11.72 0.83
C GLU A 87 9.08 11.11 -0.53
N ARG A 88 9.07 9.77 -0.61
CA ARG A 88 9.36 9.02 -1.83
C ARG A 88 8.20 9.04 -2.82
N PHE A 89 6.97 9.22 -2.34
CA PHE A 89 5.79 9.33 -3.18
C PHE A 89 5.80 10.62 -4.03
N ASN A 90 6.26 11.75 -3.47
CA ASN A 90 6.37 13.00 -4.23
C ASN A 90 7.42 12.90 -5.35
N GLU A 91 8.50 12.15 -5.13
CA GLU A 91 9.51 11.85 -6.14
C GLU A 91 8.96 10.96 -7.27
N VAL A 92 8.13 9.96 -6.92
CA VAL A 92 7.42 9.10 -7.89
C VAL A 92 6.35 9.88 -8.66
N LEU A 93 5.65 10.83 -8.03
CA LEU A 93 4.73 11.75 -8.71
C LEU A 93 5.49 12.66 -9.70
N GLY A 94 6.63 13.23 -9.29
CA GLY A 94 7.47 14.08 -10.13
C GLY A 94 8.00 13.36 -11.38
N ARG A 95 8.40 12.09 -11.25
CA ARG A 95 8.83 11.26 -12.40
C ARG A 95 7.72 10.94 -13.41
N ILE A 96 6.46 10.93 -12.98
CA ILE A 96 5.32 10.59 -13.84
C ILE A 96 4.71 11.85 -14.49
N PHE A 97 4.74 13.00 -13.80
CA PHE A 97 4.31 14.28 -14.37
C PHE A 97 5.35 14.94 -15.31
N SER A 98 6.55 14.39 -15.43
CA SER A 98 7.57 14.88 -16.37
C SER A 98 7.46 14.30 -17.80
N PHE A 99 6.44 13.47 -18.08
CA PHE A 99 5.98 13.18 -19.44
C PHE A 99 4.79 14.12 -19.76
N GLY A 100 5.13 15.39 -19.99
CA GLY A 100 4.28 16.37 -20.65
C GLY A 100 4.90 16.70 -21.99
#